data_AF-A0A6A6WJZ8-F1
#
_entry.id   AF-A0A6A6WJZ8-F1
#
_cell.length_a   1.000
_cell.length_b   1.000
_cell.length_c   1.000
_cell.angle_alpha   90.00
_cell.angle_beta   90.00
_cell.angle_gamma   90.00
#
_symmetry.space_group_name_H-M   'P 1'
#
loop_
_entity.id
_entity.type
_entity.pdbx_description
1 polymer ?
#
loop_
_entity_poly.entity_id
_entity_poly.type
_entity_poly.pdbx_seq_one_letter_code
_entity_poly.pdbx_strand_id
1 'polypeptide(L)'
;MALRIGQVLRGAAGKYELVEALKGCSVFKARVLSSRTPSSGGEWAMIKTATSDDEKMVLRREYRNYGIRDIASCAYIRRLRDVVAVPAAVDGEEEEEGGGKGGEGEEMMNTHDPDGLVFEWMDTDLRCVPASRFRGDARLPKGVSRAVLSALDVFRTLGLVHTDVSVNNVFVSDLDGASPVAKLGDLGNLIVQGSTTQRGQSLPCRAPEVWQGLGCRHSSDIWSLGVTLARRLSPHAHFGASDKIIEGHTEAWCIAKIIRRCGPIPDPPADQHNYYQPYREEFALAEQLAVMDNPHDGTRLIKGGTLREELLRLAEPPVSEELVDFIEALLVVDHGGRPVASEALRHAYLRSST
;
A
#
# COMPACT_ATOMS: atom_id res chain seq x y z
N MET A 1 2.47 12.29 -24.15
CA MET A 1 1.14 12.91 -24.38
C MET A 1 0.11 12.30 -23.45
N ALA A 2 -0.91 13.06 -23.05
CA ALA A 2 -1.98 12.56 -22.16
C ALA A 2 -3.02 11.73 -22.94
N LEU A 3 -3.36 10.55 -22.41
CA LEU A 3 -4.43 9.70 -22.92
C LEU A 3 -5.80 10.39 -22.76
N ARG A 4 -6.74 10.09 -23.67
CA ARG A 4 -8.09 10.68 -23.69
C ARG A 4 -9.18 9.64 -23.48
N ILE A 5 -10.26 10.03 -22.81
CA ILE A 5 -11.49 9.22 -22.73
C ILE A 5 -12.05 8.98 -24.13
N GLY A 6 -12.51 7.76 -24.39
CA GLY A 6 -12.92 7.26 -25.71
C GLY A 6 -11.78 6.66 -26.55
N GLN A 7 -10.51 6.84 -26.14
CA GLN A 7 -9.37 6.24 -26.83
C GLN A 7 -9.35 4.72 -26.63
N VAL A 8 -9.06 3.98 -27.69
CA VAL A 8 -8.91 2.52 -27.65
C VAL A 8 -7.44 2.13 -27.65
N LEU A 9 -6.99 1.46 -26.59
CA LEU A 9 -5.67 0.88 -26.44
C LEU A 9 -5.69 -0.62 -26.81
N ARG A 10 -4.60 -1.10 -27.37
CA ARG A 10 -4.46 -2.49 -27.85
C ARG A 10 -3.33 -3.17 -27.11
N GLY A 11 -3.65 -4.30 -26.49
CA GLY A 11 -2.68 -5.20 -25.88
C GLY A 11 -2.67 -6.56 -26.57
N ALA A 12 -1.85 -7.48 -26.06
CA ALA A 12 -1.72 -8.81 -26.64
C ALA A 12 -2.96 -9.68 -26.37
N ALA A 13 -3.62 -9.45 -25.24
CA ALA A 13 -4.79 -10.19 -24.77
C ALA A 13 -6.11 -9.53 -25.19
N GLY A 14 -6.15 -8.22 -25.41
CA GLY A 14 -7.40 -7.54 -25.75
C GLY A 14 -7.33 -6.12 -26.30
N LYS A 15 -8.51 -5.52 -26.46
CA LYS A 15 -8.70 -4.11 -26.80
C LYS A 15 -9.50 -3.43 -25.68
N TYR A 16 -9.07 -2.23 -25.32
CA TYR A 16 -9.57 -1.54 -24.13
C TYR A 16 -9.90 -0.10 -24.46
N GLU A 17 -11.14 0.31 -24.26
CA GLU A 17 -11.57 1.70 -24.45
C GLU A 17 -11.54 2.43 -23.11
N LEU A 18 -10.82 3.55 -23.04
CA LEU A 18 -10.77 4.37 -21.83
C LEU A 18 -12.13 5.04 -21.60
N VAL A 19 -12.75 4.84 -20.44
CA VAL A 19 -14.08 5.38 -20.13
C VAL A 19 -14.07 6.44 -19.04
N GLU A 20 -13.12 6.36 -18.12
CA GLU A 20 -13.05 7.26 -16.96
C GLU A 20 -11.61 7.37 -16.46
N ALA A 21 -11.20 8.56 -16.04
CA ALA A 21 -9.93 8.80 -15.35
C ALA A 21 -10.16 8.65 -13.84
N LEU A 22 -9.45 7.71 -13.21
CA LEU A 22 -9.60 7.38 -11.79
C LEU A 22 -8.63 8.14 -10.89
N LYS A 23 -7.42 8.40 -11.39
CA LYS A 23 -6.38 9.15 -10.66
C LYS A 23 -5.52 9.92 -11.66
N GLY A 24 -5.68 11.24 -11.67
CA GLY A 24 -4.96 12.13 -12.57
C GLY A 24 -5.10 11.69 -14.04
N CYS A 25 -4.00 11.77 -14.78
CA CYS A 25 -3.94 11.39 -16.19
C CYS A 25 -3.22 10.06 -16.44
N SER A 26 -2.97 9.27 -15.39
CA SER A 26 -2.17 8.04 -15.46
C SER A 26 -2.96 6.77 -15.15
N VAL A 27 -4.10 6.85 -14.47
CA VAL A 27 -4.92 5.67 -14.11
C VAL A 27 -6.34 5.81 -14.64
N PHE A 28 -6.79 4.80 -15.40
CA PHE A 28 -8.07 4.81 -16.11
C PHE A 28 -8.89 3.55 -15.84
N LYS A 29 -10.21 3.71 -15.81
CA LYS A 29 -11.14 2.61 -16.03
C LYS A 29 -11.28 2.42 -17.54
N ALA A 30 -11.28 1.16 -17.98
CA ALA A 30 -11.42 0.82 -19.38
C ALA A 30 -12.46 -0.28 -19.61
N ARG A 31 -13.25 -0.14 -20.67
CA ARG A 31 -14.16 -1.17 -21.16
C ARG A 31 -13.39 -2.18 -22.01
N VAL A 32 -13.56 -3.46 -21.73
CA VAL A 32 -12.95 -4.55 -22.50
C VAL A 32 -13.80 -4.81 -23.75
N LEU A 33 -13.29 -4.42 -24.93
CA LEU A 33 -14.01 -4.55 -26.20
C LEU A 33 -13.86 -5.95 -26.84
N SER A 34 -12.71 -6.60 -26.61
CA SER A 34 -12.44 -7.95 -27.08
C SER A 34 -11.40 -8.61 -26.19
N SER A 35 -11.57 -9.89 -25.89
CA SER A 35 -10.64 -10.70 -25.08
C SER A 35 -10.29 -11.98 -25.84
N ARG A 36 -8.99 -12.28 -25.97
CA ARG A 36 -8.49 -13.55 -26.51
C ARG A 36 -8.57 -14.70 -25.51
N THR A 37 -8.74 -14.41 -24.22
CA THR A 37 -8.96 -15.42 -23.18
C THR A 37 -10.46 -15.58 -22.92
N PRO A 38 -11.07 -16.74 -23.24
CA PRO A 38 -12.52 -16.96 -23.18
C PRO A 38 -13.09 -17.14 -21.77
N SER A 39 -12.24 -17.27 -20.75
CA SER A 39 -12.65 -17.47 -19.36
C SER A 39 -12.12 -16.33 -18.48
N SER A 40 -13.03 -15.57 -17.84
CA SER A 40 -12.82 -14.58 -16.75
C SER A 40 -12.62 -13.09 -17.09
N GLY A 41 -12.70 -12.67 -18.35
CA GLY A 41 -12.60 -11.24 -18.69
C GLY A 41 -13.87 -10.47 -18.33
N GLY A 42 -14.00 -9.99 -17.09
CA GLY A 42 -15.06 -9.05 -16.73
C GLY A 42 -15.10 -7.84 -17.67
N GLU A 43 -16.27 -7.22 -17.83
CA GLU A 43 -16.54 -6.08 -18.73
C GLU A 43 -15.53 -4.93 -18.58
N TRP A 44 -14.93 -4.81 -17.39
CA TRP A 44 -14.05 -3.73 -17.00
C TRP A 44 -12.62 -4.20 -16.74
N ALA A 45 -11.68 -3.29 -17.02
CA ALA A 45 -10.28 -3.36 -16.64
C ALA A 45 -9.83 -2.01 -16.06
N MET A 46 -8.70 -2.01 -15.36
CA MET A 46 -8.01 -0.78 -14.96
C MET A 46 -6.71 -0.68 -15.74
N ILE A 47 -6.43 0.48 -16.31
CA ILE A 47 -5.19 0.75 -17.05
C ILE A 47 -4.36 1.78 -16.30
N LYS A 48 -3.14 1.40 -15.94
CA LYS A 48 -2.12 2.28 -15.36
C LYS A 48 -1.09 2.60 -16.43
N THR A 49 -0.80 3.87 -16.64
CA THR A 49 0.19 4.41 -17.57
C THR A 49 1.10 5.38 -16.82
N ALA A 50 2.07 5.96 -17.51
CA ALA A 50 3.00 6.91 -16.92
C ALA A 50 3.16 8.15 -17.81
N THR A 51 3.29 9.31 -17.18
CA THR A 51 3.47 10.60 -17.86
C THR A 51 4.84 11.22 -17.60
N SER A 52 5.43 11.00 -16.42
CA SER A 52 6.80 11.42 -16.08
C SER A 52 7.78 10.26 -16.11
N ASP A 53 9.09 10.55 -16.14
CA ASP A 53 10.12 9.51 -16.14
C ASP A 53 10.19 8.73 -14.83
N ASP A 54 9.88 9.38 -13.70
CA ASP A 54 9.72 8.73 -12.40
C ASP A 54 8.54 7.75 -12.42
N GLU A 55 7.38 8.16 -12.95
CA GLU A 55 6.23 7.26 -13.11
C GLU A 55 6.57 6.08 -14.04
N LYS A 56 7.31 6.31 -15.13
CA LYS A 56 7.76 5.22 -16.03
C LYS A 56 8.72 4.27 -15.32
N MET A 57 9.61 4.77 -14.46
CA MET A 57 10.49 3.92 -13.66
C MET A 57 9.67 3.02 -12.74
N VAL A 58 8.68 3.57 -12.03
CA VAL A 58 7.80 2.81 -11.13
C VAL A 58 6.95 1.80 -11.90
N LEU A 59 6.38 2.19 -13.05
CA LEU A 59 5.59 1.31 -13.92
C LEU A 59 6.42 0.11 -14.40
N ARG A 60 7.68 0.33 -14.79
CA ARG A 60 8.60 -0.73 -15.21
C ARG A 60 8.97 -1.67 -14.08
N ARG A 61 9.22 -1.14 -12.87
CA ARG A 61 9.45 -1.97 -11.68
C ARG A 61 8.24 -2.85 -11.39
N GLU A 62 7.04 -2.25 -11.41
CA GLU A 62 5.79 -2.98 -11.20
C GLU A 62 5.62 -4.10 -12.24
N TYR A 63 5.82 -3.80 -13.53
CA TYR A 63 5.77 -4.80 -14.60
C TYR A 63 6.72 -5.98 -14.35
N ARG A 64 7.97 -5.70 -13.99
CA ARG A 64 8.98 -6.74 -13.71
C ARG A 64 8.59 -7.62 -12.51
N ASN A 65 7.98 -7.04 -11.49
CA ASN A 65 7.51 -7.79 -10.33
C ASN A 65 6.39 -8.78 -10.70
N TYR A 66 5.52 -8.43 -11.64
CA TYR A 66 4.53 -9.36 -12.20
C TYR A 66 5.15 -10.43 -13.12
N GLY A 67 6.42 -10.30 -13.50
CA GLY A 67 7.19 -11.36 -14.15
C GLY A 67 7.58 -12.52 -13.20
N ILE A 68 7.47 -12.32 -11.88
CA ILE A 68 7.76 -13.35 -10.89
C ILE A 68 6.55 -14.30 -10.78
N ARG A 69 6.78 -15.60 -11.05
CA ARG A 69 5.72 -16.63 -11.12
C ARG A 69 4.82 -16.68 -9.88
N ASP A 70 5.41 -16.66 -8.69
CA ASP A 70 4.66 -16.78 -7.44
C ASP A 70 3.76 -15.56 -7.20
N ILE A 71 4.22 -14.36 -7.58
CA ILE A 71 3.42 -13.13 -7.54
C ILE A 71 2.27 -13.20 -8.55
N ALA A 72 2.57 -13.54 -9.81
CA ALA A 72 1.58 -13.61 -10.88
C ALA A 72 0.47 -14.65 -10.65
N SER A 73 0.79 -15.72 -9.91
CA SER A 73 -0.14 -16.82 -9.60
C SER A 73 -0.92 -16.64 -8.30
N CYS A 74 -0.56 -15.67 -7.46
CA CYS A 74 -1.21 -15.45 -6.17
C CYS A 74 -2.60 -14.84 -6.34
N ALA A 75 -3.64 -15.55 -5.89
CA ALA A 75 -5.04 -15.10 -6.00
C ALA A 75 -5.34 -13.82 -5.20
N TYR A 76 -4.49 -13.49 -4.22
CA TYR A 76 -4.65 -12.34 -3.32
C TYR A 76 -3.84 -11.12 -3.74
N ILE A 77 -3.06 -11.23 -4.82
CA ILE A 77 -2.39 -10.10 -5.47
C ILE A 77 -3.25 -9.72 -6.68
N ARG A 78 -3.49 -8.41 -6.86
CA ARG A 78 -4.28 -7.89 -7.98
C ARG A 78 -3.61 -8.30 -9.29
N ARG A 79 -4.35 -8.96 -10.17
CA ARG A 79 -3.82 -9.58 -11.38
C ARG A 79 -3.53 -8.56 -12.47
N LEU A 80 -2.29 -8.60 -12.98
CA LEU A 80 -1.95 -8.03 -14.29
C LEU A 80 -2.51 -8.95 -15.39
N ARG A 81 -3.38 -8.41 -16.26
CA ARG A 81 -4.07 -9.14 -17.33
C ARG A 81 -3.38 -9.00 -18.68
N ASP A 82 -2.88 -7.82 -18.98
CA ASP A 82 -2.30 -7.49 -20.27
C ASP A 82 -1.35 -6.30 -20.12
N VAL A 83 -0.64 -5.98 -21.20
CA VAL A 83 0.13 -4.74 -21.34
C VAL A 83 -0.26 -4.05 -22.64
N VAL A 84 -0.19 -2.73 -22.67
CA VAL A 84 -0.57 -1.92 -23.83
C VAL A 84 0.58 -1.01 -24.24
N ALA A 85 0.72 -0.81 -25.55
CA ALA A 85 1.51 0.29 -26.09
C ALA A 85 0.64 1.55 -26.16
N VAL A 86 1.23 2.69 -25.84
CA VAL A 86 0.62 4.00 -26.02
C VAL A 86 1.23 4.58 -27.29
N PRO A 87 0.45 4.81 -28.37
CA PRO A 87 0.99 5.33 -29.61
C PRO A 87 1.77 6.63 -29.37
N ALA A 88 3.00 6.70 -29.89
CA ALA A 88 3.74 7.95 -29.98
C ALA A 88 2.92 8.96 -30.79
N ALA A 89 3.07 10.26 -30.48
CA ALA A 89 2.51 11.28 -31.34
C ALA A 89 3.05 11.07 -32.76
N VAL A 90 2.18 11.07 -33.76
CA VAL A 90 2.62 11.37 -35.12
C VAL A 90 2.91 12.86 -35.06
N ASP A 91 4.15 13.22 -34.75
CA ASP A 91 4.62 14.57 -35.04
C ASP A 91 4.50 14.74 -36.55
N GLY A 92 3.88 15.84 -36.96
CA GLY A 92 3.70 16.16 -38.37
C GLY A 92 5.03 16.05 -39.10
N GLU A 93 4.96 15.54 -40.33
CA GLU A 93 6.04 15.46 -41.29
C GLU A 93 6.92 16.73 -41.24
N GLU A 94 8.10 16.63 -40.63
CA GLU A 94 9.22 17.50 -40.93
C GLU A 94 10.26 16.64 -41.64
N GLU A 95 10.52 17.04 -42.88
CA GLU A 95 11.43 16.41 -43.83
C GLU A 95 12.83 16.21 -43.21
N GLU A 96 13.40 15.05 -43.50
CA GLU A 96 14.79 14.73 -43.23
C GLU A 96 15.74 15.75 -43.90
N GLU A 97 16.58 16.42 -43.12
CA GLU A 97 17.93 16.75 -43.56
C GLU A 97 18.96 16.14 -42.61
N GLY A 98 19.84 15.34 -43.20
CA GLY A 98 20.77 14.47 -42.51
C GLY A 98 21.96 15.17 -41.85
N GLY A 99 22.52 14.48 -40.85
CA GLY A 99 23.76 14.89 -40.20
C GLY A 99 24.17 13.90 -39.12
N GLY A 100 24.75 12.77 -39.53
CA GLY A 100 25.27 11.78 -38.59
C GLY A 100 26.51 12.27 -37.82
N LYS A 101 26.64 11.82 -36.58
CA LYS A 101 27.93 11.50 -35.93
C LYS A 101 27.70 10.55 -34.75
N GLY A 102 28.45 9.45 -34.77
CA GLY A 102 28.34 8.34 -33.83
C GLY A 102 28.81 8.64 -32.42
N GLY A 103 28.27 7.86 -31.49
CA GLY A 103 28.74 7.68 -30.12
C GLY A 103 28.46 6.25 -29.72
N GLU A 104 29.52 5.47 -29.52
CA GLU A 104 29.52 4.07 -29.15
C GLU A 104 29.04 3.89 -27.70
N GLY A 105 28.15 2.91 -27.50
CA GLY A 105 27.62 2.55 -26.19
C GLY A 105 26.22 1.94 -26.24
N GLU A 106 25.89 1.16 -27.28
CA GLU A 106 24.63 0.42 -27.33
C GLU A 106 24.71 -0.80 -26.40
N GLU A 107 24.33 -0.60 -25.13
CA GLU A 107 23.70 -1.70 -24.40
C GLU A 107 22.46 -2.11 -25.20
N MET A 108 22.45 -3.35 -25.69
CA MET A 108 21.30 -3.91 -26.38
C MET A 108 20.07 -3.88 -25.48
N MET A 109 19.25 -2.83 -25.62
CA MET A 109 17.91 -2.74 -25.05
C MET A 109 17.05 -3.83 -25.68
N ASN A 110 16.90 -4.95 -24.98
CA ASN A 110 15.89 -5.95 -25.30
C ASN A 110 14.49 -5.30 -25.22
N THR A 111 13.92 -5.01 -26.38
CA THR A 111 12.49 -5.04 -26.75
C THR A 111 11.45 -4.68 -25.66
N HIS A 112 11.01 -3.41 -25.71
CA HIS A 112 9.73 -2.82 -25.26
C HIS A 112 9.23 -3.12 -23.83
N ASP A 113 9.78 -2.39 -22.84
CA ASP A 113 9.01 -2.09 -21.62
C ASP A 113 7.64 -1.49 -22.02
N PRO A 114 6.53 -1.90 -21.39
CA PRO A 114 5.20 -1.46 -21.80
C PRO A 114 4.92 -0.01 -21.38
N ASP A 115 4.17 0.71 -22.21
CA ASP A 115 3.71 2.08 -21.88
C ASP A 115 2.54 2.08 -20.88
N GLY A 116 1.82 0.95 -20.78
CA GLY A 116 0.71 0.78 -19.86
C GLY A 116 0.51 -0.66 -19.41
N LEU A 117 0.04 -0.80 -18.17
CA LEU A 117 -0.30 -2.04 -17.52
C LEU A 117 -1.81 -2.16 -17.39
N VAL A 118 -2.36 -3.29 -17.83
CA VAL A 118 -3.80 -3.57 -17.75
C VAL A 118 -4.05 -4.55 -16.62
N PHE A 119 -4.70 -4.09 -15.56
CA PHE A 119 -5.08 -4.88 -14.41
C PHE A 119 -6.52 -5.35 -14.49
N GLU A 120 -6.82 -6.41 -13.74
CA GLU A 120 -8.21 -6.72 -13.44
C GLU A 120 -8.93 -5.54 -12.77
N TRP A 121 -10.21 -5.39 -13.09
CA TRP A 121 -11.07 -4.44 -12.42
C TRP A 121 -11.37 -4.92 -10.99
N MET A 122 -11.31 -3.97 -10.06
CA MET A 122 -11.80 -4.13 -8.69
C MET A 122 -12.73 -2.94 -8.41
N ASP A 123 -13.86 -3.16 -7.72
CA ASP A 123 -14.95 -2.17 -7.65
C ASP A 123 -14.56 -0.92 -6.86
N THR A 124 -13.71 -1.08 -5.85
CA THR A 124 -13.25 0.03 -5.03
C THR A 124 -11.88 -0.22 -4.40
N ASP A 125 -11.27 0.84 -3.87
CA ASP A 125 -10.14 0.74 -2.94
C ASP A 125 -10.64 0.76 -1.48
N LEU A 126 -9.86 0.23 -0.55
CA LEU A 126 -10.26 0.13 0.85
C LEU A 126 -10.48 1.51 1.47
N ARG A 127 -9.78 2.55 1.01
CA ARG A 127 -10.00 3.94 1.46
C ARG A 127 -11.42 4.41 1.14
N CYS A 128 -12.03 3.96 0.05
CA CYS A 128 -13.40 4.33 -0.33
C CYS A 128 -14.49 3.52 0.40
N VAL A 129 -14.15 2.41 1.07
CA VAL A 129 -15.11 1.65 1.90
C VAL A 129 -15.45 2.44 3.17
N PRO A 130 -16.73 2.76 3.48
CA PRO A 130 -17.09 3.48 4.69
C PRO A 130 -16.70 2.73 5.97
N ALA A 131 -16.25 3.45 7.00
CA ALA A 131 -15.85 2.83 8.27
C ALA A 131 -16.98 2.02 8.92
N SER A 132 -18.21 2.55 8.88
CA SER A 132 -19.42 1.87 9.38
C SER A 132 -19.69 0.54 8.66
N ARG A 133 -19.48 0.50 7.35
CA ARG A 133 -19.62 -0.71 6.54
C ARG A 133 -18.52 -1.72 6.85
N PHE A 134 -17.27 -1.26 6.92
CA PHE A 134 -16.11 -2.12 7.19
C PHE A 134 -16.20 -2.80 8.57
N ARG A 135 -16.66 -2.08 9.61
CA ARG A 135 -16.86 -2.65 10.95
C ARG A 135 -18.19 -3.42 11.08
N GLY A 136 -19.21 -3.05 10.31
CA GLY A 136 -20.52 -3.69 10.34
C GLY A 136 -20.61 -5.03 9.64
N ASP A 137 -19.67 -5.35 8.76
CA ASP A 137 -19.62 -6.63 8.05
C ASP A 137 -18.32 -7.35 8.37
N ALA A 138 -18.37 -8.32 9.28
CA ALA A 138 -17.20 -9.09 9.72
C ALA A 138 -16.47 -9.82 8.59
N ARG A 139 -17.11 -10.02 7.43
CA ARG A 139 -16.47 -10.61 6.24
C ARG A 139 -15.43 -9.67 5.66
N LEU A 140 -15.61 -8.35 5.77
CA LEU A 140 -14.69 -7.37 5.18
C LEU A 140 -13.33 -7.31 5.90
N PRO A 141 -13.24 -7.09 7.22
CA PRO A 141 -11.94 -7.08 7.90
C PRO A 141 -11.25 -8.44 7.83
N LYS A 142 -11.98 -9.56 7.95
CA LYS A 142 -11.41 -10.90 7.78
C LYS A 142 -10.90 -11.14 6.36
N GLY A 143 -11.70 -10.78 5.35
CA GLY A 143 -11.35 -10.94 3.93
C GLY A 143 -10.11 -10.12 3.55
N VAL A 144 -10.07 -8.85 3.94
CA VAL A 144 -8.91 -7.96 3.76
C VAL A 144 -7.68 -8.53 4.46
N SER A 145 -7.81 -8.93 5.73
CA SER A 145 -6.69 -9.46 6.51
C SER A 145 -6.12 -10.73 5.86
N ARG A 146 -6.97 -11.68 5.46
CA ARG A 146 -6.54 -12.91 4.79
C ARG A 146 -5.86 -12.61 3.46
N ALA A 147 -6.43 -11.71 2.66
CA ALA A 147 -5.86 -11.35 1.37
C ALA A 147 -4.47 -10.71 1.51
N VAL A 148 -4.35 -9.69 2.35
CA VAL A 148 -3.07 -9.00 2.55
C VAL A 148 -2.05 -9.95 3.15
N LEU A 149 -2.37 -10.68 4.22
CA LEU A 149 -1.42 -11.63 4.83
C LEU A 149 -0.98 -12.72 3.85
N SER A 150 -1.88 -13.23 3.00
CA SER A 150 -1.51 -14.25 2.01
C SER A 150 -0.57 -13.68 0.94
N ALA A 151 -0.78 -12.44 0.51
CA ALA A 151 0.16 -11.75 -0.38
C ALA A 151 1.52 -11.49 0.29
N LEU A 152 1.52 -11.06 1.57
CA LEU A 152 2.74 -10.84 2.34
C LEU A 152 3.53 -12.13 2.60
N ASP A 153 2.87 -13.28 2.76
CA ASP A 153 3.57 -14.56 2.90
C ASP A 153 4.31 -14.93 1.60
N VAL A 154 3.74 -14.64 0.43
CA VAL A 154 4.43 -14.78 -0.87
C VAL A 154 5.64 -13.83 -0.97
N PHE A 155 5.50 -12.56 -0.57
CA PHE A 155 6.65 -11.65 -0.61
C PHE A 155 7.76 -12.10 0.35
N ARG A 156 7.39 -12.59 1.53
CA ARG A 156 8.34 -13.14 2.51
C ARG A 156 9.16 -14.28 1.94
N THR A 157 8.55 -15.26 1.28
CA THR A 157 9.27 -16.41 0.70
C THR A 157 10.22 -15.98 -0.41
N LEU A 158 9.94 -14.85 -1.08
CA LEU A 158 10.78 -14.24 -2.10
C LEU A 158 11.82 -13.25 -1.54
N GLY A 159 11.83 -12.99 -0.22
CA GLY A 159 12.70 -11.99 0.40
C GLY A 159 12.35 -10.54 0.01
N LEU A 160 11.11 -10.30 -0.39
CA LEU A 160 10.59 -9.00 -0.82
C LEU A 160 9.74 -8.34 0.27
N VAL A 161 9.65 -7.01 0.21
CA VAL A 161 8.85 -6.16 1.11
C VAL A 161 8.05 -5.19 0.26
N HIS A 162 6.74 -5.11 0.48
CA HIS A 162 5.81 -4.27 -0.27
C HIS A 162 6.03 -2.78 -0.01
N THR A 163 6.32 -2.41 1.24
CA THR A 163 6.59 -1.04 1.71
C THR A 163 5.41 -0.06 1.67
N ASP A 164 4.39 -0.31 0.85
CA ASP A 164 3.21 0.56 0.76
C ASP A 164 1.88 -0.17 1.01
N VAL A 165 1.84 -1.06 2.01
CA VAL A 165 0.58 -1.65 2.49
C VAL A 165 -0.25 -0.55 3.14
N SER A 166 -1.31 -0.12 2.48
CA SER A 166 -2.19 0.94 2.95
C SER A 166 -3.60 0.80 2.41
N VAL A 167 -4.54 1.59 2.94
CA VAL A 167 -5.92 1.67 2.44
C VAL A 167 -6.04 2.03 0.96
N ASN A 168 -5.01 2.61 0.34
CA ASN A 168 -5.02 2.98 -1.08
C ASN A 168 -4.72 1.79 -2.00
N ASN A 169 -4.01 0.78 -1.49
CA ASN A 169 -3.43 -0.31 -2.29
C ASN A 169 -4.09 -1.66 -2.01
N VAL A 170 -5.08 -1.70 -1.12
CA VAL A 170 -5.99 -2.84 -0.94
C VAL A 170 -7.27 -2.56 -1.72
N PHE A 171 -7.60 -3.44 -2.66
CA PHE A 171 -8.77 -3.32 -3.52
C PHE A 171 -9.83 -4.34 -3.13
N VAL A 172 -11.10 -3.96 -3.24
CA VAL A 172 -12.24 -4.82 -2.88
C VAL A 172 -13.30 -4.81 -3.97
N SER A 173 -13.87 -5.98 -4.24
CA SER A 173 -15.02 -6.19 -5.14
C SER A 173 -16.10 -7.02 -4.46
N ASP A 174 -17.30 -7.01 -5.05
CA ASP A 174 -18.45 -7.79 -4.59
C ASP A 174 -18.81 -7.49 -3.12
N LEU A 175 -18.75 -6.21 -2.74
CA LEU A 175 -19.01 -5.76 -1.37
C LEU A 175 -20.42 -6.14 -0.87
N ASP A 176 -21.40 -6.17 -1.78
CA ASP A 176 -22.80 -6.51 -1.48
C ASP A 176 -23.08 -8.01 -1.65
N GLY A 177 -22.14 -8.77 -2.21
CA GLY A 177 -22.29 -10.21 -2.45
C GLY A 177 -22.03 -11.07 -1.22
N ALA A 178 -22.15 -12.39 -1.41
CA ALA A 178 -21.95 -13.36 -0.34
C ALA A 178 -20.48 -13.49 0.07
N SER A 179 -19.54 -13.22 -0.84
CA SER A 179 -18.11 -13.41 -0.64
C SER A 179 -17.30 -12.25 -1.21
N PRO A 180 -17.22 -11.10 -0.51
CA PRO A 180 -16.39 -9.98 -0.92
C PRO A 180 -14.94 -10.42 -1.19
N VAL A 181 -14.37 -9.96 -2.30
CA VAL A 181 -13.02 -10.31 -2.73
C VAL A 181 -12.08 -9.16 -2.45
N ALA A 182 -11.04 -9.40 -1.66
CA ALA A 182 -9.98 -8.42 -1.40
C ALA A 182 -8.66 -8.85 -2.06
N LYS A 183 -7.89 -7.89 -2.58
CA LYS A 183 -6.57 -8.11 -3.16
C LYS A 183 -5.62 -6.95 -2.87
N LEU A 184 -4.35 -7.24 -2.63
CA LEU A 184 -3.27 -6.26 -2.53
C LEU A 184 -2.74 -5.93 -3.93
N GLY A 185 -2.44 -4.67 -4.23
CA GLY A 185 -1.83 -4.25 -5.50
C GLY A 185 -0.84 -3.10 -5.31
N ASP A 186 -0.45 -2.49 -6.43
CA ASP A 186 0.61 -1.47 -6.52
C ASP A 186 1.99 -1.99 -6.12
N LEU A 187 2.55 -2.80 -7.00
CA LEU A 187 3.83 -3.48 -6.75
C LEU A 187 5.04 -2.66 -7.19
N GLY A 188 4.87 -1.37 -7.52
CA GLY A 188 5.95 -0.52 -8.04
C GLY A 188 7.06 -0.19 -7.03
N ASN A 189 6.74 -0.30 -5.74
CA ASN A 189 7.64 0.00 -4.62
C ASN A 189 8.15 -1.25 -3.88
N LEU A 190 7.96 -2.45 -4.43
CA LEU A 190 8.58 -3.65 -3.86
C LEU A 190 10.10 -3.49 -3.82
N ILE A 191 10.70 -3.85 -2.68
CA ILE A 191 12.14 -3.89 -2.49
C ILE A 191 12.59 -5.24 -1.97
N VAL A 192 13.87 -5.56 -2.15
CA VAL A 192 14.51 -6.65 -1.44
C VAL A 192 14.64 -6.25 0.04
N GLN A 193 14.31 -7.16 0.95
CA GLN A 193 14.36 -6.89 2.38
C GLN A 193 15.74 -6.37 2.81
N GLY A 194 15.77 -5.23 3.51
CA GLY A 194 17.00 -4.62 3.99
C GLY A 194 17.91 -4.03 2.91
N SER A 195 17.49 -3.96 1.64
CA SER A 195 18.31 -3.40 0.56
C SER A 195 18.51 -1.88 0.65
N THR A 196 17.74 -1.20 1.50
CA THR A 196 17.84 0.24 1.77
C THR A 196 17.42 0.53 3.20
N THR A 197 18.04 1.53 3.81
CA THR A 197 17.65 2.11 5.11
C THR A 197 16.76 3.35 4.95
N GLN A 198 16.39 3.71 3.71
CA GLN A 198 15.44 4.79 3.48
C GLN A 198 14.07 4.43 4.08
N ARG A 199 13.43 5.43 4.71
CA ARG A 199 12.09 5.33 5.33
C ARG A 199 10.99 5.24 4.25
N GLY A 200 10.93 4.11 3.53
CA GLY A 200 10.09 3.92 2.33
C GLY A 200 8.58 3.84 2.59
N GLN A 201 8.14 3.48 3.80
CA GLN A 201 6.72 3.39 4.14
C GLN A 201 6.09 4.78 4.29
N SER A 202 4.80 4.91 3.94
CA SER A 202 4.04 6.15 4.19
C SER A 202 3.98 6.50 5.68
N LEU A 203 3.91 7.80 6.02
CA LEU A 203 3.98 8.27 7.41
C LEU A 203 3.00 7.54 8.36
N PRO A 204 1.72 7.31 8.02
CA PRO A 204 0.81 6.63 8.93
C PRO A 204 1.18 5.16 9.13
N CYS A 205 1.63 4.47 8.08
CA CYS A 205 1.84 3.02 8.09
C CYS A 205 3.28 2.63 8.43
N ARG A 206 4.16 3.60 8.69
CA ARG A 206 5.58 3.37 8.96
C ARG A 206 5.78 2.70 10.31
N ALA A 207 6.50 1.60 10.30
CA ALA A 207 6.75 0.77 11.46
C ALA A 207 7.83 1.37 12.39
N PRO A 208 7.79 1.07 13.71
CA PRO A 208 8.73 1.59 14.70
C PRO A 208 10.20 1.41 14.32
N GLU A 209 10.58 0.24 13.82
CA GLU A 209 11.95 -0.06 13.43
C GLU A 209 12.40 0.77 12.22
N VAL A 210 11.47 1.11 11.32
CA VAL A 210 11.74 1.98 10.17
C VAL A 210 11.89 3.43 10.63
N TRP A 211 11.14 3.86 11.64
CA TRP A 211 11.40 5.13 12.33
C TRP A 211 12.79 5.12 13.00
N GLN A 212 13.24 3.99 13.54
CA GLN A 212 14.58 3.86 14.14
C GLN A 212 15.72 3.78 13.09
N GLY A 213 15.43 3.92 11.80
CA GLY A 213 16.44 3.92 10.74
C GLY A 213 16.77 2.55 10.17
N LEU A 214 16.09 1.50 10.62
CA LEU A 214 16.23 0.19 10.02
C LEU A 214 15.50 0.14 8.66
N GLY A 215 16.07 -0.60 7.72
CA GLY A 215 15.42 -0.88 6.44
C GLY A 215 14.13 -1.67 6.60
N CYS A 216 13.16 -1.45 5.71
CA CYS A 216 11.89 -2.17 5.73
C CYS A 216 12.11 -3.68 5.62
N ARG A 217 11.28 -4.44 6.34
CA ARG A 217 11.32 -5.91 6.42
C ARG A 217 9.91 -6.46 6.36
N HIS A 218 9.79 -7.78 6.29
CA HIS A 218 8.49 -8.46 6.40
C HIS A 218 7.66 -7.97 7.61
N SER A 219 8.29 -7.83 8.78
CA SER A 219 7.64 -7.32 10.00
C SER A 219 7.08 -5.90 9.85
N SER A 220 7.67 -5.09 8.97
CA SER A 220 7.24 -3.72 8.71
C SER A 220 5.93 -3.70 7.90
N ASP A 221 5.76 -4.62 6.94
CA ASP A 221 4.49 -4.77 6.22
C ASP A 221 3.37 -5.34 7.12
N ILE A 222 3.71 -6.24 8.05
CA ILE A 222 2.76 -6.74 9.07
C ILE A 222 2.24 -5.57 9.93
N TRP A 223 3.12 -4.68 10.38
CA TRP A 223 2.73 -3.46 11.07
C TRP A 223 1.80 -2.58 10.22
N SER A 224 2.17 -2.35 8.95
CA SER A 224 1.36 -1.54 8.04
C SER A 224 -0.04 -2.10 7.81
N LEU A 225 -0.21 -3.43 7.81
CA LEU A 225 -1.54 -4.05 7.80
C LEU A 225 -2.33 -3.70 9.07
N GLY A 226 -1.73 -3.82 10.26
CA GLY A 226 -2.37 -3.45 11.52
C GLY A 226 -2.86 -1.99 11.50
N VAL A 227 -2.02 -1.06 11.04
CA VAL A 227 -2.39 0.36 10.86
C VAL A 227 -3.51 0.50 9.83
N THR A 228 -3.45 -0.22 8.72
CA THR A 228 -4.45 -0.16 7.64
C THR A 228 -5.83 -0.57 8.14
N LEU A 229 -5.91 -1.65 8.93
CA LEU A 229 -7.16 -2.11 9.54
C LEU A 229 -7.70 -1.08 10.54
N ALA A 230 -6.85 -0.60 11.46
CA ALA A 230 -7.24 0.43 12.44
C ALA A 230 -7.73 1.72 11.76
N ARG A 231 -7.04 2.16 10.70
CA ARG A 231 -7.42 3.35 9.92
C ARG A 231 -8.77 3.16 9.25
N ARG A 232 -9.11 1.94 8.83
CA ARG A 232 -10.37 1.70 8.13
C ARG A 232 -11.56 1.51 9.08
N LEU A 233 -11.34 0.97 10.27
CA LEU A 233 -12.36 0.84 11.31
C LEU A 233 -12.81 2.18 11.90
N SER A 234 -11.90 3.16 11.95
CA SER A 234 -12.12 4.45 12.60
C SER A 234 -12.22 5.62 11.61
N PRO A 235 -13.11 6.59 11.85
CA PRO A 235 -13.07 7.86 11.12
C PRO A 235 -11.80 8.67 11.46
N HIS A 236 -11.24 8.48 12.66
CA HIS A 236 -10.07 9.19 13.16
C HIS A 236 -8.77 8.60 12.61
N ALA A 237 -7.78 9.46 12.38
CA ALA A 237 -6.45 9.03 12.00
C ALA A 237 -5.60 8.78 13.25
N HIS A 238 -5.56 7.52 13.71
CA HIS A 238 -4.82 7.16 14.93
C HIS A 238 -3.30 7.24 14.79
N PHE A 239 -2.79 7.16 13.56
CA PHE A 239 -1.38 7.19 13.22
C PHE A 239 -1.10 8.24 12.13
N GLY A 240 0.17 8.62 11.97
CA GLY A 240 0.59 9.62 11.00
C GLY A 240 0.29 11.06 11.43
N ALA A 241 0.57 12.01 10.54
CA ALA A 241 0.56 13.44 10.85
C ALA A 241 -0.82 14.11 10.83
N SER A 242 -1.88 13.36 10.50
CA SER A 242 -3.23 13.91 10.36
C SER A 242 -3.79 14.30 11.72
N ASP A 243 -3.84 15.62 12.01
CA ASP A 243 -4.16 16.29 13.29
C ASP A 243 -3.01 17.08 13.93
N LYS A 244 -1.83 17.17 13.29
CA LYS A 244 -0.69 17.93 13.81
C LYS A 244 -1.02 19.41 13.99
N ILE A 245 -0.75 19.91 15.20
CA ILE A 245 -0.98 21.31 15.60
C ILE A 245 0.31 22.11 15.89
N ILE A 246 1.47 21.45 15.94
CA ILE A 246 2.77 22.11 16.14
C ILE A 246 3.42 22.43 14.79
N GLU A 247 4.27 23.45 14.73
CA GLU A 247 5.09 23.76 13.56
C GLU A 247 6.29 22.80 13.47
N GLY A 248 6.70 22.39 12.27
CA GLY A 248 7.81 21.45 12.10
C GLY A 248 7.57 20.06 12.73
N HIS A 249 8.62 19.26 12.89
CA HIS A 249 8.59 18.01 13.69
C HIS A 249 7.47 17.00 13.34
N THR A 250 7.18 16.82 12.04
CA THR A 250 6.12 15.92 11.55
C THR A 250 6.34 14.47 12.01
N GLU A 251 7.59 14.03 11.99
CA GLU A 251 8.01 12.68 12.30
C GLU A 251 7.90 12.40 13.80
N ALA A 252 8.37 13.34 14.64
CA ALA A 252 8.21 13.25 16.09
C ALA A 252 6.72 13.19 16.48
N TRP A 253 5.83 13.93 15.80
CA TRP A 253 4.39 13.82 15.99
C TRP A 253 3.87 12.42 15.65
N CYS A 254 4.32 11.84 14.53
CA CYS A 254 3.93 10.48 14.13
C CYS A 254 4.37 9.44 15.16
N ILE A 255 5.62 9.55 15.65
CA ILE A 255 6.17 8.66 16.67
C ILE A 255 5.44 8.83 18.01
N ALA A 256 5.12 10.07 18.41
CA ALA A 256 4.35 10.35 19.62
C ALA A 256 2.97 9.68 19.60
N LYS A 257 2.32 9.63 18.43
CA LYS A 257 1.07 8.89 18.25
C LYS A 257 1.28 7.38 18.38
N ILE A 258 2.37 6.81 17.86
CA ILE A 258 2.69 5.40 18.10
C ILE A 258 2.86 5.15 19.61
N ILE A 259 3.64 5.97 20.30
CA ILE A 259 3.86 5.86 21.75
C ILE A 259 2.52 5.90 22.51
N ARG A 260 1.65 6.84 22.16
CA ARG A 260 0.36 7.01 22.82
C ARG A 260 -0.60 5.84 22.59
N ARG A 261 -0.55 5.23 21.40
CA ARG A 261 -1.48 4.16 20.97
C ARG A 261 -1.01 2.76 21.34
N CYS A 262 0.28 2.49 21.22
CA CYS A 262 0.88 1.16 21.31
C CYS A 262 1.84 1.00 22.51
N GLY A 263 2.15 2.10 23.21
CA GLY A 263 3.12 2.11 24.31
C GLY A 263 4.53 2.55 23.88
N PRO A 264 5.45 2.69 24.85
CA PRO A 264 6.81 3.19 24.60
C PRO A 264 7.55 2.37 23.54
N ILE A 265 8.36 3.06 22.73
CA ILE A 265 9.25 2.41 21.76
C ILE A 265 10.64 2.32 22.41
N PRO A 266 11.13 1.12 22.76
CA PRO A 266 12.44 0.99 23.37
C PRO A 266 13.53 1.36 22.36
N ASP A 267 14.64 1.91 22.86
CA ASP A 267 15.84 2.09 22.05
C ASP A 267 16.26 0.76 21.40
N PRO A 268 16.75 0.78 20.16
CA PRO A 268 17.17 -0.44 19.50
C PRO A 268 18.43 -1.01 20.17
N PRO A 269 18.72 -2.31 19.97
CA PRO A 269 19.91 -2.95 20.50
C PRO A 269 21.21 -2.22 20.10
N ALA A 270 22.27 -2.36 20.91
CA ALA A 270 23.50 -1.58 20.75
C ALA A 270 24.18 -1.75 19.39
N ASP A 271 24.05 -2.93 18.76
CA ASP A 271 24.58 -3.21 17.42
C ASP A 271 23.83 -2.48 16.29
N GLN A 272 22.68 -1.87 16.59
CA GLN A 272 21.86 -1.09 15.66
C GLN A 272 21.88 0.42 15.96
N HIS A 273 22.60 0.85 17.00
CA HIS A 273 22.58 2.24 17.46
C HIS A 273 23.07 3.24 16.40
N ASN A 274 23.98 2.83 15.51
CA ASN A 274 24.47 3.68 14.42
C ASN A 274 23.36 4.08 13.43
N TYR A 275 22.38 3.20 13.20
CA TYR A 275 21.23 3.51 12.33
C TYR A 275 20.24 4.45 13.02
N TYR A 276 20.13 4.36 14.35
CA TYR A 276 19.21 5.12 15.18
C TYR A 276 19.72 6.51 15.56
N GLN A 277 21.03 6.67 15.70
CA GLN A 277 21.68 7.90 16.14
C GLN A 277 21.17 9.18 15.43
N PRO A 278 20.95 9.19 14.10
CA PRO A 278 20.42 10.37 13.41
C PRO A 278 18.99 10.76 13.82
N TYR A 279 18.25 9.85 14.44
CA TYR A 279 16.83 10.00 14.78
C TYR A 279 16.57 10.15 16.28
N ARG A 280 17.60 10.07 17.14
CA ARG A 280 17.44 10.08 18.60
C ARG A 280 16.75 11.35 19.12
N GLU A 281 17.04 12.52 18.57
CA GLU A 281 16.40 13.78 18.96
C GLU A 281 14.91 13.81 18.59
N GLU A 282 14.55 13.23 17.44
CA GLU A 282 13.17 13.08 16.98
C GLU A 282 12.36 12.20 17.96
N PHE A 283 12.96 11.11 18.46
CA PHE A 283 12.37 10.23 19.47
C PHE A 283 12.25 10.91 20.84
N ALA A 284 13.29 11.62 21.30
CA ALA A 284 13.24 12.36 22.56
C ALA A 284 12.12 13.42 22.56
N LEU A 285 11.92 14.13 21.44
CA LEU A 285 10.80 15.04 21.28
C LEU A 285 9.46 14.28 21.27
N ALA A 286 9.38 13.16 20.55
CA ALA A 286 8.15 12.36 20.48
C ALA A 286 7.67 11.87 21.86
N GLU A 287 8.58 11.43 22.72
CA GLU A 287 8.28 11.04 24.10
C GLU A 287 7.67 12.19 24.91
N GLN A 288 8.21 13.40 24.76
CA GLN A 288 7.66 14.61 25.39
C GLN A 288 6.26 14.93 24.84
N LEU A 289 6.10 14.94 23.51
CA LEU A 289 4.82 15.22 22.86
C LEU A 289 3.73 14.22 23.28
N ALA A 290 4.09 12.94 23.49
CA ALA A 290 3.14 11.89 23.85
C ALA A 290 2.47 12.10 25.22
N VAL A 291 3.12 12.83 26.13
CA VAL A 291 2.61 13.10 27.48
C VAL A 291 2.26 14.57 27.73
N MET A 292 2.67 15.47 26.84
CA MET A 292 2.43 16.91 26.98
C MET A 292 0.94 17.25 26.97
N ASP A 293 0.56 18.19 27.83
CA ASP A 293 -0.76 18.82 27.80
C ASP A 293 -0.77 20.02 26.85
N ASN A 294 -1.89 20.18 26.15
CA ASN A 294 -2.19 21.34 25.34
C ASN A 294 -2.38 22.55 26.25
N PRO A 295 -1.56 23.62 26.10
CA PRO A 295 -1.61 24.77 26.99
C PRO A 295 -2.93 25.56 26.91
N HIS A 296 -3.74 25.36 25.85
CA HIS A 296 -4.97 26.12 25.64
C HIS A 296 -6.20 25.51 26.32
N ASP A 297 -6.31 24.18 26.35
CA ASP A 297 -7.50 23.48 26.85
C ASP A 297 -7.20 22.47 27.98
N GLY A 298 -5.93 22.29 28.34
CA GLY A 298 -5.49 21.38 29.39
C GLY A 298 -5.65 19.90 29.04
N THR A 299 -6.07 19.56 27.81
CA THR A 299 -6.18 18.18 27.34
C THR A 299 -4.82 17.68 26.84
N ARG A 300 -4.63 16.37 26.65
CA ARG A 300 -3.41 15.85 26.03
C ARG A 300 -3.23 16.42 24.63
N LEU A 301 -2.00 16.84 24.30
CA LEU A 301 -1.64 17.32 22.97
C LEU A 301 -1.93 16.26 21.91
N ILE A 302 -1.46 15.03 22.15
CA ILE A 302 -1.90 13.84 21.42
C ILE A 302 -3.17 13.32 22.07
N LYS A 303 -4.32 13.68 21.48
CA LYS A 303 -5.65 13.33 21.99
C LYS A 303 -5.89 11.82 21.99
N GLY A 304 -6.80 11.36 22.85
CA GLY A 304 -7.20 9.95 22.96
C GLY A 304 -6.21 9.07 23.75
N GLY A 305 -6.64 7.84 24.05
CA GLY A 305 -5.92 6.85 24.86
C GLY A 305 -5.17 5.81 24.04
N THR A 306 -5.10 4.58 24.54
CA THR A 306 -4.52 3.44 23.83
C THR A 306 -5.34 3.10 22.58
N LEU A 307 -4.74 2.38 21.62
CA LEU A 307 -5.48 2.01 20.41
C LEU A 307 -6.73 1.18 20.73
N ARG A 308 -6.62 0.22 21.65
CA ARG A 308 -7.76 -0.60 22.10
C ARG A 308 -8.90 0.25 22.66
N GLU A 309 -8.59 1.20 23.55
CA GLU A 309 -9.61 2.11 24.11
C GLU A 309 -10.30 2.92 23.01
N GLU A 310 -9.53 3.43 22.05
CA GLU A 310 -10.08 4.21 20.95
C GLU A 310 -10.95 3.37 19.99
N LEU A 311 -10.55 2.14 19.68
CA LEU A 311 -11.29 1.24 18.79
C LEU A 311 -12.56 0.70 19.47
N LEU A 312 -12.49 0.31 20.74
CA LEU A 312 -13.65 -0.19 21.49
C LEU A 312 -14.68 0.91 21.82
N ARG A 313 -14.28 2.19 21.80
CA ARG A 313 -15.20 3.32 21.96
C ARG A 313 -16.05 3.59 20.72
N LEU A 314 -15.67 3.06 19.55
CA LEU A 314 -16.45 3.25 18.33
C LEU A 314 -17.80 2.56 18.48
N ALA A 315 -18.87 3.35 18.50
CA ALA A 315 -20.23 2.86 18.50
C ALA A 315 -20.81 2.84 17.07
N GLU A 316 -21.74 1.92 16.83
CA GLU A 316 -22.62 1.87 15.66
C GLU A 316 -21.94 1.79 14.27
N PRO A 317 -21.59 0.59 13.79
CA PRO A 317 -21.48 -0.67 14.53
C PRO A 317 -20.23 -0.71 15.42
N PRO A 318 -20.24 -1.45 16.55
CA PRO A 318 -19.06 -1.63 17.38
C PRO A 318 -17.97 -2.46 16.72
N VAL A 319 -16.73 -2.33 17.19
CA VAL A 319 -15.62 -3.21 16.82
C VAL A 319 -15.56 -4.35 17.83
N SER A 320 -15.48 -5.60 17.36
CA SER A 320 -15.41 -6.76 18.26
C SER A 320 -14.05 -6.84 18.96
N GLU A 321 -14.01 -7.36 20.19
CA GLU A 321 -12.76 -7.52 20.93
C GLU A 321 -11.77 -8.42 20.20
N GLU A 322 -12.24 -9.49 19.54
CA GLU A 322 -11.36 -10.41 18.82
C GLU A 322 -10.68 -9.76 17.62
N LEU A 323 -11.33 -8.78 16.97
CA LEU A 323 -10.70 -7.98 15.92
C LEU A 323 -9.68 -7.01 16.51
N VAL A 324 -9.95 -6.42 17.67
CA VAL A 324 -8.97 -5.58 18.37
C VAL A 324 -7.76 -6.40 18.80
N ASP A 325 -7.96 -7.58 19.40
CA ASP A 325 -6.90 -8.53 19.76
C ASP A 325 -6.03 -8.88 18.54
N PHE A 326 -6.67 -9.16 17.41
CA PHE A 326 -5.97 -9.44 16.16
C PHE A 326 -5.14 -8.25 15.69
N ILE A 327 -5.67 -7.03 15.73
CA ILE A 327 -4.93 -5.82 15.33
C ILE A 327 -3.75 -5.58 16.27
N GLU A 328 -3.92 -5.76 17.59
CA GLU A 328 -2.83 -5.63 18.55
C GLU A 328 -1.73 -6.66 18.33
N ALA A 329 -2.08 -7.90 17.94
CA ALA A 329 -1.11 -8.93 17.56
C ALA A 329 -0.26 -8.54 16.34
N LEU A 330 -0.77 -7.68 15.45
CA LEU A 330 0.00 -7.14 14.32
C LEU A 330 0.83 -5.89 14.70
N LEU A 331 0.40 -5.14 15.72
CA LEU A 331 0.97 -3.87 16.16
C LEU A 331 1.88 -4.01 17.39
N VAL A 332 2.62 -5.12 17.48
CA VAL A 332 3.69 -5.28 18.48
C VAL A 332 4.84 -4.35 18.14
N VAL A 333 5.25 -3.49 19.08
CA VAL A 333 6.29 -2.47 18.82
C VAL A 333 7.64 -3.12 18.47
N ASP A 334 8.07 -4.12 19.25
CA ASP A 334 9.24 -4.93 18.93
C ASP A 334 9.00 -5.73 17.64
N HIS A 335 9.78 -5.42 16.61
CA HIS A 335 9.65 -6.07 15.31
C HIS A 335 10.08 -7.55 15.35
N GLY A 336 10.90 -7.97 16.32
CA GLY A 336 11.31 -9.36 16.51
C GLY A 336 10.20 -10.22 17.13
N GLY A 337 9.29 -9.61 17.89
CA GLY A 337 8.12 -10.25 18.47
C GLY A 337 6.85 -10.24 17.59
N ARG A 338 6.87 -9.57 16.43
CA ARG A 338 5.73 -9.57 15.50
C ARG A 338 5.59 -10.92 14.80
N PRO A 339 4.35 -11.43 14.62
CA PRO A 339 4.14 -12.67 13.90
C PRO A 339 4.53 -12.53 12.44
N VAL A 340 5.01 -13.62 11.82
CA VAL A 340 5.10 -13.67 10.36
C VAL A 340 3.71 -13.85 9.75
N ALA A 341 3.57 -13.63 8.43
CA ALA A 341 2.26 -13.62 7.79
C ALA A 341 1.50 -14.96 7.95
N SER A 342 2.19 -16.08 7.74
CA SER A 342 1.66 -17.43 7.96
C SER A 342 1.26 -17.72 9.42
N GLU A 343 1.87 -17.05 10.41
CA GLU A 343 1.44 -17.13 11.81
C GLU A 343 0.19 -16.29 12.06
N ALA A 344 0.17 -15.06 11.57
CA ALA A 344 -0.97 -14.16 11.69
C ALA A 344 -2.23 -14.74 11.03
N LEU A 345 -2.09 -15.46 9.91
CA LEU A 345 -3.19 -16.20 9.25
C LEU A 345 -3.84 -17.26 10.15
N ARG A 346 -3.10 -17.78 11.15
CA ARG A 346 -3.58 -18.79 12.10
C ARG A 346 -4.21 -18.19 13.36
N HIS A 347 -4.24 -16.86 13.48
CA HIS A 347 -4.84 -16.17 14.62
C HIS A 347 -6.32 -16.56 14.81
N ALA A 348 -6.78 -16.66 16.06
CA ALA A 348 -8.13 -17.14 16.40
C ALA A 348 -9.24 -16.33 15.68
N TYR A 349 -9.08 -15.02 15.58
CA TYR A 349 -9.97 -14.13 14.84
C TYR A 349 -10.19 -14.56 13.38
N LEU A 350 -9.12 -14.96 12.68
CA LEU A 350 -9.21 -15.41 11.28
C LEU A 350 -9.64 -16.87 11.15
N ARG A 351 -9.65 -17.64 12.24
CA ARG A 351 -10.13 -19.03 12.23
C ARG A 351 -11.60 -19.17 12.61
N SER A 352 -12.17 -18.20 13.31
CA SER A 352 -13.59 -18.21 13.63
C SER A 352 -14.43 -18.09 12.36
N SER A 353 -15.50 -18.88 12.27
CA SER A 353 -16.52 -18.73 11.23
C SER A 353 -17.09 -17.31 11.26
N THR A 354 -17.36 -16.75 10.08
CA THR A 354 -18.16 -15.53 9.92
C THR A 354 -19.62 -15.83 10.03
#